data_AF-L2G318-F1
#
_entry.id   AF-L2G318-F1
#
_cell.length_a   1.000
_cell.length_b   1.000
_cell.length_c   1.000
_cell.angle_alpha   90.00
_cell.angle_beta   90.00
_cell.angle_gamma   90.00
#
_symmetry.space_group_name_H-M   'P 1'
#
loop_
_entity.id
_entity.type
_entity.pdbx_description
1 polymer ?
#
loop_
_entity_poly.entity_id
_entity_poly.type
_entity_poly.pdbx_seq_one_letter_code
_entity_poly.pdbx_strand_id
1 'polypeptide(L)'
;MEEASLYNYFAIHGPGSGRKEVHVSEVILHWCINTYNAAVTNNNISVKRVMSHTEVSSGDIEWPNGGSGNISYLTSPLDAGNKYIFGGTGAAGIRTLLNDSLPSLTVDVGSNSIKDGSAMLLQGIRHAGNWQDAVGGMARNIAMGLTNSLLGANSNVIGEALQSEVYVDVHWPWLALLAAQTLFSIIFLVLVVVETATSDIAVVKSSTLPAIFAINARGKAEMESRFQGGESAVDKDDHRLVPSGIGGELRKTGGKWLLAGK
;
A
#
# COMPACT_ATOMS: atom_id res chain seq x y z
N MET A 1 -20.82 -2.40 -49.64
CA MET A 1 -20.07 -2.54 -48.39
C MET A 1 -20.00 -1.16 -47.79
N GLU A 2 -20.76 -0.93 -46.72
CA GLU A 2 -20.72 0.32 -45.97
C GLU A 2 -19.44 0.29 -45.13
N GLU A 3 -18.50 1.20 -45.41
CA GLU A 3 -17.23 1.24 -44.68
C GLU A 3 -17.48 1.77 -43.27
N ALA A 4 -16.80 1.19 -42.27
CA ALA A 4 -16.83 1.65 -40.87
C ALA A 4 -16.25 3.06 -40.67
N SER A 5 -16.03 3.83 -41.73
CA SER A 5 -15.38 5.13 -41.71
C SER A 5 -16.24 6.16 -40.98
N LEU A 6 -15.66 6.79 -39.97
CA LEU A 6 -16.26 7.86 -39.19
C LEU A 6 -15.85 9.23 -39.75
N TYR A 7 -14.57 9.38 -40.09
CA TYR A 7 -13.99 10.64 -40.56
C TYR A 7 -12.78 10.38 -41.46
N ASN A 8 -12.68 11.10 -42.57
CA ASN A 8 -11.55 11.05 -43.50
C ASN A 8 -11.09 12.50 -43.76
N TYR A 9 -9.80 12.75 -43.62
CA TYR A 9 -9.19 14.00 -44.05
C TYR A 9 -7.81 13.78 -44.67
N PHE A 10 -7.44 14.70 -45.56
CA PHE A 10 -6.09 14.79 -46.09
C PHE A 10 -5.30 15.82 -45.31
N ALA A 11 -4.10 15.43 -44.90
CA ALA A 11 -3.14 16.31 -44.29
C ALA A 11 -1.98 16.55 -45.23
N ILE A 12 -1.76 17.83 -45.55
CA ILE A 12 -0.62 18.26 -46.35
C ILE A 12 0.38 18.88 -45.38
N HIS A 13 1.57 18.31 -45.30
CA HIS A 13 2.63 18.80 -44.42
C HIS A 13 3.94 18.92 -45.18
N GLY A 14 4.77 19.88 -44.77
CA GLY A 14 6.06 20.12 -45.39
C GLY A 14 6.99 20.84 -44.42
N PRO A 15 8.31 20.73 -44.62
CA PRO A 15 9.30 21.48 -43.86
C PRO A 15 9.10 23.00 -44.07
N GLY A 16 9.11 23.75 -42.97
CA GLY A 16 9.09 25.22 -43.00
C GLY A 16 10.27 25.78 -43.79
N SER A 17 9.99 26.81 -44.60
CA SER A 17 10.87 27.57 -45.50
C SER A 17 12.20 26.90 -45.92
N GLY A 18 12.25 26.41 -47.18
CA GLY A 18 13.52 26.13 -47.88
C GLY A 18 13.77 24.69 -48.32
N ARG A 19 12.86 23.74 -48.04
CA ARG A 19 12.92 22.37 -48.57
C ARG A 19 11.72 22.12 -49.51
N LYS A 20 11.95 21.34 -50.57
CA LYS A 20 11.04 21.17 -51.73
C LYS A 20 9.99 20.05 -51.58
N GLU A 21 10.05 19.26 -50.52
CA GLU A 21 9.22 18.05 -50.42
C GLU A 21 7.99 18.31 -49.56
N VAL A 22 6.85 18.42 -50.23
CA VAL A 22 5.52 18.43 -49.61
C VAL A 22 5.04 16.99 -49.55
N HIS A 23 4.61 16.56 -48.39
CA HIS A 23 4.03 15.25 -48.16
C HIS A 23 2.53 15.37 -47.96
N VAL A 24 1.81 14.37 -48.45
CA VAL A 24 0.37 14.22 -48.27
C VAL A 24 0.13 12.92 -47.54
N SER A 25 -0.60 12.98 -46.44
CA SER A 25 -1.04 11.81 -45.68
C SER A 25 -2.56 11.80 -45.65
N GLU A 26 -3.16 10.66 -46.01
CA GLU A 26 -4.58 10.41 -45.77
C GLU A 26 -4.75 9.83 -44.37
N VAL A 27 -5.71 10.37 -43.61
CA VAL A 27 -6.01 9.90 -42.26
C VAL A 27 -7.48 9.53 -42.17
N ILE A 28 -7.72 8.24 -41.88
CA ILE A 28 -9.06 7.67 -41.80
C ILE A 28 -9.30 7.18 -40.37
N LEU A 29 -10.28 7.79 -39.70
CA LEU A 29 -10.84 7.30 -38.46
C LEU A 29 -12.01 6.37 -38.80
N HIS A 30 -11.99 5.16 -38.25
CA HIS A 30 -13.03 4.16 -38.45
C HIS A 30 -13.38 3.46 -37.14
N TRP A 31 -14.59 2.91 -37.08
CA TRP A 31 -15.03 2.08 -35.96
C TRP A 31 -14.33 0.73 -35.97
N CYS A 32 -13.89 0.29 -34.79
CA CYS A 32 -13.27 -1.02 -34.61
C CYS A 32 -13.60 -1.59 -33.23
N ILE A 33 -13.65 -2.91 -33.14
CA ILE A 33 -13.67 -3.64 -31.87
C ILE A 33 -12.25 -4.17 -31.63
N ASN A 34 -11.66 -3.77 -30.52
CA ASN A 34 -10.43 -4.37 -30.04
C ASN A 34 -10.74 -5.34 -28.90
N THR A 35 -10.25 -6.59 -29.02
CA THR A 35 -10.30 -7.55 -27.91
C THR A 35 -8.96 -7.56 -27.21
N TYR A 36 -9.00 -7.48 -25.88
CA TYR A 36 -7.84 -7.45 -25.01
C TYR A 36 -7.84 -8.68 -24.11
N ASN A 37 -6.67 -9.27 -23.93
CA ASN A 37 -6.39 -10.20 -22.85
C ASN A 37 -5.76 -9.39 -21.72
N ALA A 38 -6.49 -9.27 -20.62
CA ALA A 38 -6.04 -8.60 -19.42
C ALA A 38 -5.66 -9.66 -18.38
N ALA A 39 -4.44 -9.57 -17.85
CA ALA A 39 -3.96 -10.40 -16.76
C ALA A 39 -3.40 -9.51 -15.64
N VAL A 40 -3.67 -9.87 -14.39
CA VAL A 40 -3.12 -9.18 -13.24
C VAL A 40 -2.02 -10.05 -12.65
N THR A 41 -0.78 -9.55 -12.66
CA THR A 41 0.38 -10.25 -12.09
C THR A 41 1.08 -9.32 -11.10
N ASN A 42 1.28 -9.75 -9.86
CA ASN A 42 1.94 -8.95 -8.81
C ASN A 42 1.35 -7.54 -8.65
N ASN A 43 0.02 -7.42 -8.63
CA ASN A 43 -0.71 -6.15 -8.53
C ASN A 43 -0.48 -5.18 -9.70
N ASN A 44 0.05 -5.66 -10.83
CA ASN A 44 0.18 -4.90 -12.07
C ASN A 44 -0.76 -5.48 -13.13
N ILE A 45 -1.59 -4.62 -13.72
CA ILE A 45 -2.51 -5.01 -14.80
C ILE A 45 -1.74 -4.98 -16.12
N SER A 46 -1.57 -6.15 -16.75
CA SER A 46 -1.06 -6.28 -18.10
C SER A 46 -2.22 -6.45 -19.07
N VAL A 47 -2.49 -5.42 -19.88
CA VAL A 47 -3.50 -5.48 -20.94
C VAL A 47 -2.80 -5.63 -22.28
N LYS A 48 -3.00 -6.77 -22.95
CA LYS A 48 -2.46 -7.02 -24.30
C LYS A 48 -3.62 -7.12 -25.29
N ARG A 49 -3.57 -6.33 -26.35
CA ARG A 49 -4.53 -6.47 -27.46
C ARG A 49 -4.25 -7.80 -28.17
N VAL A 50 -5.27 -8.65 -28.25
CA VAL A 50 -5.20 -9.95 -28.93
C VAL A 50 -5.75 -9.84 -30.35
N MET A 51 -6.81 -9.06 -30.54
CA MET A 51 -7.52 -8.99 -31.80
C MET A 51 -8.08 -7.60 -32.05
N SER A 52 -8.23 -7.24 -33.32
CA SER A 52 -8.93 -6.05 -33.79
C SER A 52 -9.82 -6.45 -34.96
N HIS A 53 -11.06 -5.98 -34.96
CA HIS A 53 -12.04 -6.31 -35.98
C HIS A 53 -12.80 -5.05 -36.40
N THR A 54 -13.00 -4.90 -37.71
CA THR A 54 -13.53 -3.67 -38.33
C THR A 54 -14.66 -3.95 -39.32
N GLU A 55 -15.09 -5.21 -39.46
CA GLU A 55 -16.12 -5.58 -40.43
C GLU A 55 -17.49 -5.12 -39.96
N VAL A 56 -18.18 -4.41 -40.85
CA VAL A 56 -19.50 -3.86 -40.57
C VAL A 56 -20.56 -4.83 -41.05
N SER A 57 -21.47 -5.17 -40.15
CA SER A 57 -22.72 -5.85 -40.47
C SER A 57 -23.89 -4.89 -40.27
N SER A 58 -24.92 -5.00 -41.08
CA SER A 58 -26.18 -4.25 -40.89
C SER A 58 -27.31 -5.25 -40.74
N GLY A 59 -28.23 -4.98 -39.83
CA GLY A 59 -29.36 -5.86 -39.58
C GLY A 59 -30.31 -5.29 -38.54
N ASP A 60 -31.42 -5.98 -38.34
CA ASP A 60 -32.43 -5.56 -37.37
C ASP A 60 -31.95 -5.88 -35.96
N ILE A 61 -31.95 -4.84 -35.12
CA ILE A 61 -31.62 -4.95 -33.71
C ILE A 61 -32.84 -4.55 -32.89
N GLU A 62 -33.17 -5.38 -31.90
CA GLU A 62 -34.19 -5.09 -30.90
C GLU A 62 -33.56 -4.26 -29.77
N TRP A 63 -34.15 -3.09 -29.53
CA TRP A 63 -33.77 -2.21 -28.44
C TRP A 63 -34.36 -2.74 -27.13
N PRO A 64 -33.68 -2.52 -25.98
CA PRO A 64 -34.20 -2.92 -24.66
C PRO A 64 -35.61 -2.36 -24.35
N ASN A 65 -35.98 -1.26 -24.98
CA ASN A 65 -37.26 -0.58 -24.79
C ASN A 65 -38.36 -1.05 -25.77
N GLY A 66 -38.15 -2.15 -26.49
CA GLY A 66 -39.18 -2.77 -27.34
C GLY A 66 -39.35 -2.16 -28.74
N GLY A 67 -38.37 -1.37 -29.21
CA GLY A 67 -38.31 -0.98 -30.62
C GLY A 67 -37.42 -1.94 -31.42
N SER A 68 -37.57 -2.00 -32.73
CA SER A 68 -36.57 -2.59 -33.62
C SER A 68 -36.21 -1.62 -34.74
N GLY A 69 -34.98 -1.69 -35.21
CA GLY A 69 -34.52 -0.86 -36.32
C GLY A 69 -33.32 -1.46 -37.01
N ASN A 70 -33.20 -1.18 -38.31
CA ASN A 70 -32.03 -1.55 -39.08
C ASN A 70 -30.88 -0.60 -38.75
N ILE A 71 -29.81 -1.14 -38.16
CA ILE A 71 -28.65 -0.35 -37.77
C ILE A 71 -27.38 -1.15 -38.00
N SER A 72 -26.29 -0.44 -38.26
CA SER A 72 -24.96 -1.02 -38.38
C SER A 72 -24.44 -1.45 -37.01
N TYR A 73 -23.79 -2.61 -36.99
CA TYR A 73 -23.17 -3.19 -35.80
C TYR A 73 -21.88 -3.92 -36.16
N LEU A 74 -20.95 -3.96 -35.22
CA LEU A 74 -19.76 -4.78 -35.29
C LEU A 74 -19.96 -6.02 -34.40
N THR A 75 -19.37 -7.14 -34.79
CA THR A 75 -19.36 -8.38 -33.99
C THR A 75 -17.93 -8.74 -33.60
N SER A 76 -17.74 -9.22 -32.38
CA SER A 76 -16.43 -9.77 -32.01
C SER A 76 -16.26 -11.17 -32.62
N PRO A 77 -15.12 -11.51 -33.25
CA PRO A 77 -14.89 -12.87 -33.75
C PRO A 77 -14.88 -13.93 -32.65
N LEU A 78 -14.61 -13.52 -31.40
CA LEU A 78 -14.60 -14.40 -30.23
C LEU A 78 -15.98 -14.56 -29.60
N ASP A 79 -16.93 -13.68 -29.94
CA ASP A 79 -18.29 -13.71 -29.42
C ASP A 79 -19.25 -13.12 -30.46
N ALA A 80 -19.63 -13.97 -31.41
CA ALA A 80 -20.55 -13.60 -32.50
C ALA A 80 -21.99 -13.30 -32.00
N GLY A 81 -22.31 -13.64 -30.75
CA GLY A 81 -23.61 -13.33 -30.15
C GLY A 81 -23.75 -11.86 -29.77
N ASN A 82 -22.63 -11.19 -29.44
CA ASN A 82 -22.62 -9.80 -29.00
C ASN A 82 -22.49 -8.83 -30.18
N LYS A 83 -23.54 -8.04 -30.40
CA LYS A 83 -23.60 -7.00 -31.44
C LYS A 83 -23.30 -5.63 -30.81
N TYR A 84 -22.20 -5.02 -31.24
CA TYR A 84 -21.82 -3.67 -30.83
C TYR A 84 -22.38 -2.68 -31.81
N ILE A 85 -23.49 -2.05 -31.42
CA ILE A 85 -24.22 -1.11 -32.26
C ILE A 85 -23.39 0.17 -32.44
N PHE A 86 -23.20 0.58 -33.68
CA PHE A 86 -22.57 1.86 -33.99
C PHE A 86 -23.32 2.49 -35.17
N GLY A 87 -23.85 3.70 -35.00
CA GLY A 87 -24.67 4.32 -36.03
C GLY A 87 -25.72 5.27 -35.46
N GLY A 88 -26.69 5.64 -36.31
CA GLY A 88 -27.77 6.55 -35.95
C GLY A 88 -27.32 8.01 -35.76
N THR A 89 -28.16 8.79 -35.08
CA THR A 89 -27.93 10.23 -34.85
C THR A 89 -26.68 10.51 -34.02
N GLY A 90 -26.30 9.60 -33.11
CA GLY A 90 -25.09 9.72 -32.30
C GLY A 90 -23.81 9.69 -33.15
N ALA A 91 -23.68 8.72 -34.05
CA ALA A 91 -22.54 8.63 -34.96
C ALA A 91 -22.46 9.84 -35.91
N ALA A 92 -23.62 10.31 -36.40
CA ALA A 92 -23.69 11.54 -37.20
C ALA A 92 -23.23 12.78 -36.40
N GLY A 93 -23.65 12.90 -35.13
CA GLY A 93 -23.23 13.99 -34.25
C GLY A 93 -21.72 13.98 -33.97
N ILE A 94 -21.14 12.79 -33.72
CA ILE A 94 -19.68 12.65 -33.55
C ILE A 94 -18.95 13.07 -34.83
N ARG A 95 -19.44 12.66 -36.00
CA ARG A 95 -18.86 13.08 -37.29
C ARG A 95 -18.88 14.59 -37.47
N THR A 96 -19.99 15.25 -37.13
CA THR A 96 -20.08 16.72 -37.17
C THR A 96 -19.09 17.36 -36.21
N LEU A 97 -19.02 16.91 -34.96
CA LEU A 97 -18.07 17.45 -33.96
C LEU A 97 -16.61 17.28 -34.39
N LEU A 98 -16.25 16.12 -34.94
CA LEU A 98 -14.91 15.90 -35.49
C LEU A 98 -14.65 16.82 -36.67
N ASN A 99 -15.64 16.98 -37.56
CA ASN A 99 -15.55 17.86 -38.71
C ASN A 99 -15.48 19.34 -38.33
N ASP A 100 -15.94 19.74 -37.14
CA ASP A 100 -15.85 21.11 -36.61
C ASP A 100 -14.59 21.35 -35.77
N SER A 101 -14.04 20.29 -35.14
CA SER A 101 -12.87 20.39 -34.25
C SER A 101 -11.52 20.17 -34.96
N LEU A 102 -11.54 19.42 -36.07
CA LEU A 102 -10.37 19.12 -36.90
C LEU A 102 -10.14 20.03 -38.14
N PRO A 103 -11.02 20.95 -38.56
CA PRO A 103 -10.73 21.84 -39.67
C PRO A 103 -9.99 23.06 -39.13
N SER A 104 -8.72 23.23 -39.48
CA SER A 104 -8.12 24.56 -39.57
C SER A 104 -6.75 24.45 -40.23
N LEU A 105 -6.51 25.32 -41.22
CA LEU A 105 -5.19 25.58 -41.76
C LEU A 105 -4.37 26.28 -40.67
N THR A 106 -3.47 25.55 -40.00
CA THR A 106 -2.48 26.16 -39.12
C THR A 106 -1.20 26.44 -39.87
N VAL A 107 -0.88 27.72 -40.04
CA VAL A 107 0.46 28.17 -40.41
C VAL A 107 1.21 28.41 -39.11
N ASP A 108 2.32 27.70 -38.91
CA ASP A 108 3.19 27.92 -37.76
C ASP A 108 3.93 29.26 -37.92
N VAL A 109 3.51 30.27 -37.17
CA VAL A 109 4.19 31.58 -37.09
C VAL A 109 4.87 31.77 -35.72
N GLY A 110 5.14 30.69 -34.97
CA GLY A 110 5.86 30.76 -33.69
C GLY A 110 5.04 31.17 -32.47
N SER A 111 3.71 31.09 -32.54
CA SER A 111 2.81 31.39 -31.40
C SER A 111 2.38 30.12 -30.66
N ASN A 112 2.52 30.10 -29.33
CA ASN A 112 2.22 28.94 -28.47
C ASN A 112 0.72 28.82 -28.09
N SER A 113 -0.20 29.39 -28.86
CA SER A 113 -1.62 29.35 -28.53
C SER A 113 -2.29 28.14 -29.20
N ILE A 114 -2.64 27.14 -28.39
CA ILE A 114 -3.47 26.00 -28.81
C ILE A 114 -4.92 26.49 -28.82
N LYS A 115 -5.49 26.70 -30.00
CA LYS A 115 -6.89 27.12 -30.15
C LYS A 115 -7.77 26.03 -30.75
N ASP A 116 -7.21 25.23 -31.66
CA ASP A 116 -7.95 24.23 -32.46
C ASP A 116 -7.18 22.89 -32.55
N GLY A 117 -7.84 21.85 -33.09
CA GLY A 117 -7.25 20.51 -33.24
C GLY A 117 -5.97 20.48 -34.10
N SER A 118 -5.85 21.36 -35.09
CA SER A 118 -4.64 21.50 -35.91
C SER A 118 -3.46 22.12 -35.13
N ALA A 119 -3.72 22.97 -34.14
CA ALA A 119 -2.68 23.51 -33.26
C ALA A 119 -2.15 22.43 -32.29
N MET A 120 -3.02 21.53 -31.82
CA MET A 120 -2.60 20.35 -31.04
C MET A 120 -1.72 19.41 -31.86
N LEU A 121 -2.08 19.19 -33.12
CA LEU A 121 -1.32 18.36 -34.05
C LEU A 121 0.04 18.98 -34.36
N LEU A 122 0.12 20.30 -34.56
CA LEU A 122 1.38 21.02 -34.74
C LEU A 122 2.28 20.89 -33.49
N GLN A 123 1.71 21.00 -32.30
CA GLN A 123 2.43 20.77 -31.05
C GLN A 123 2.90 19.32 -30.92
N GLY A 124 2.05 18.37 -31.33
CA GLY A 124 2.39 16.95 -31.41
C GLY A 124 3.60 16.70 -32.32
N ILE A 125 3.67 17.33 -33.50
CA ILE A 125 4.82 17.22 -34.41
C ILE A 125 6.08 17.78 -33.75
N ARG A 126 5.98 18.93 -33.07
CA ARG A 126 7.11 19.52 -32.34
C ARG A 126 7.64 18.60 -31.23
N HIS A 127 6.76 17.86 -30.57
CA HIS A 127 7.13 16.98 -29.47
C HIS A 127 7.59 15.58 -29.92
N ALA A 128 6.92 15.00 -30.92
CA ALA A 128 7.22 13.67 -31.45
C ALA A 128 8.39 13.67 -32.44
N GLY A 129 8.70 14.82 -33.06
CA GLY A 129 9.74 14.95 -34.08
C GLY A 129 9.35 14.34 -35.44
N ASN A 130 8.29 13.54 -35.51
CA ASN A 130 7.74 12.92 -36.71
C ASN A 130 6.22 13.16 -36.80
N TRP A 131 5.75 13.47 -38.02
CA TRP A 131 4.35 13.64 -38.36
C TRP A 131 3.51 12.40 -38.02
N GLN A 132 4.01 11.21 -38.36
CA GLN A 132 3.25 9.96 -38.20
C GLN A 132 2.95 9.64 -36.73
N ASP A 133 3.93 9.87 -35.85
CA ASP A 133 3.79 9.64 -34.42
C ASP A 133 2.85 10.67 -33.78
N ALA A 134 2.90 11.93 -34.24
CA ALA A 134 2.01 12.98 -33.79
C ALA A 134 0.54 12.69 -34.17
N VAL A 135 0.28 12.33 -35.43
CA VAL A 135 -1.05 11.95 -35.90
C VAL A 135 -1.53 10.67 -35.21
N GLY A 136 -0.67 9.66 -35.10
CA GLY A 136 -0.99 8.40 -34.44
C GLY A 136 -1.32 8.60 -32.96
N GLY A 137 -0.58 9.47 -32.27
CA GLY A 137 -0.85 9.86 -30.89
C GLY A 137 -2.17 10.60 -30.74
N MET A 138 -2.44 11.58 -31.61
CA MET A 138 -3.71 12.32 -31.62
C MET A 138 -4.90 11.39 -31.90
N ALA A 139 -4.82 10.58 -32.95
CA ALA A 139 -5.86 9.62 -33.32
C ALA A 139 -6.12 8.62 -32.19
N ARG A 140 -5.06 8.12 -31.53
CA ARG A 140 -5.20 7.25 -30.35
C ARG A 140 -5.89 7.96 -29.20
N ASN A 141 -5.56 9.22 -28.91
CA ASN A 141 -6.22 9.99 -27.85
C ASN A 141 -7.70 10.25 -28.15
N ILE A 142 -8.04 10.58 -29.40
CA ILE A 142 -9.43 10.72 -29.85
C ILE A 142 -10.17 9.39 -29.68
N ALA A 143 -9.58 8.29 -30.15
CA ALA A 143 -10.18 6.97 -30.04
C ALA A 143 -10.40 6.57 -28.57
N MET A 144 -9.43 6.79 -27.68
CA MET A 144 -9.56 6.52 -26.24
C MET A 144 -10.62 7.42 -25.60
N GLY A 145 -10.66 8.71 -25.94
CA GLY A 145 -11.66 9.65 -25.44
C GLY A 145 -13.10 9.26 -25.83
N LEU A 146 -13.30 8.94 -27.11
CA LEU A 146 -14.59 8.44 -27.61
C LEU A 146 -14.96 7.10 -26.96
N THR A 147 -14.00 6.17 -26.83
CA THR A 147 -14.24 4.87 -26.18
C THR A 147 -14.64 5.05 -24.72
N ASN A 148 -13.94 5.90 -23.96
CA ASN A 148 -14.28 6.19 -22.56
C ASN A 148 -15.66 6.86 -22.44
N SER A 149 -16.00 7.75 -23.38
CA SER A 149 -17.32 8.38 -23.41
C SER A 149 -18.44 7.39 -23.74
N LEU A 150 -18.17 6.39 -24.59
CA LEU A 150 -19.14 5.38 -25.01
C LEU A 150 -19.34 4.27 -23.98
N LEU A 151 -18.28 3.87 -23.27
CA LEU A 151 -18.35 2.81 -22.27
C LEU A 151 -19.17 3.24 -21.03
N GLY A 152 -19.21 4.54 -20.71
CA GLY A 152 -19.93 5.04 -19.54
C GLY A 152 -19.40 4.47 -18.22
N ALA A 153 -19.80 5.06 -17.09
CA ALA A 153 -19.34 4.61 -15.76
C ALA A 153 -19.86 3.21 -15.35
N ASN A 154 -20.73 2.60 -16.16
CA ASN A 154 -21.52 1.42 -15.80
C ASN A 154 -21.22 0.17 -16.65
N SER A 155 -20.26 0.22 -17.59
CA SER A 155 -19.78 -1.01 -18.25
C SER A 155 -18.81 -1.78 -17.35
N ASN A 156 -19.22 -2.02 -16.09
CA ASN A 156 -18.48 -2.86 -15.18
C ASN A 156 -18.65 -4.30 -15.68
N VAL A 157 -17.67 -4.78 -16.46
CA VAL A 157 -17.63 -6.18 -16.84
C VAL A 157 -17.37 -6.97 -15.57
N ILE A 158 -18.38 -7.72 -15.13
CA ILE A 158 -18.25 -8.68 -14.04
C ILE A 158 -17.42 -9.84 -14.60
N GLY A 159 -16.10 -9.68 -14.55
CA GLY A 159 -15.17 -10.79 -14.67
C GLY A 159 -14.95 -11.38 -13.29
N GLU A 160 -14.83 -12.70 -13.20
CA GLU A 160 -14.23 -13.33 -12.04
C GLU A 160 -12.74 -12.96 -12.02
N ALA A 161 -12.43 -11.80 -11.47
CA ALA A 161 -11.09 -11.55 -10.95
C ALA A 161 -10.94 -12.53 -9.79
N LEU A 162 -10.23 -13.65 -10.04
CA LEU A 162 -9.75 -14.56 -9.00
C LEU A 162 -8.82 -13.77 -8.07
N GLN A 163 -9.43 -12.98 -7.20
CA GLN A 163 -8.79 -12.38 -6.06
C GLN A 163 -8.47 -13.56 -5.15
N SER A 164 -7.18 -13.83 -4.91
CA SER A 164 -6.81 -14.84 -3.93
C SER A 164 -7.31 -14.37 -2.57
N GLU A 165 -8.47 -14.86 -2.18
CA GLU A 165 -9.00 -14.66 -0.84
C GLU A 165 -8.01 -15.30 0.12
N VAL A 166 -7.43 -14.49 1.01
CA VAL A 166 -6.47 -14.98 2.00
C VAL A 166 -7.28 -15.71 3.07
N TYR A 167 -7.44 -17.02 2.91
CA TYR A 167 -7.96 -17.87 3.97
C TYR A 167 -6.90 -17.96 5.07
N VAL A 168 -7.19 -17.34 6.21
CA VAL A 168 -6.39 -17.52 7.43
C VAL A 168 -6.84 -18.83 8.07
N ASP A 169 -6.05 -19.88 7.88
CA ASP A 169 -6.23 -21.13 8.63
C ASP A 169 -5.76 -20.90 10.07
N VAL A 170 -6.72 -20.70 10.98
CA VAL A 170 -6.44 -20.54 12.40
C VAL A 170 -6.24 -21.92 13.00
N HIS A 171 -4.99 -22.28 13.24
CA HIS A 171 -4.66 -23.51 13.96
C HIS A 171 -4.99 -23.38 15.47
N TRP A 172 -6.23 -23.69 15.82
CA TRP A 172 -6.78 -23.73 17.19
C TRP A 172 -5.93 -24.46 18.24
N PRO A 173 -5.19 -25.54 17.93
CA PRO A 173 -4.37 -26.23 18.94
C PRO A 173 -3.28 -25.34 19.57
N TRP A 174 -2.71 -24.39 18.80
CA TRP A 174 -1.69 -23.48 19.30
C TRP A 174 -2.26 -22.41 20.23
N LEU A 175 -3.48 -21.93 19.93
CA LEU A 175 -4.23 -21.02 20.79
C LEU A 175 -4.61 -21.69 22.11
N ALA A 176 -4.98 -22.97 22.07
CA ALA A 176 -5.28 -23.74 23.28
C ALA A 176 -4.04 -23.93 24.17
N LEU A 177 -2.86 -24.16 23.58
CA LEU A 177 -1.61 -24.24 24.34
C LEU A 177 -1.26 -22.92 25.04
N LEU A 178 -1.40 -21.79 24.35
CA LEU A 178 -1.18 -20.46 24.95
C LEU A 178 -2.20 -20.16 26.07
N ALA A 179 -3.46 -20.51 25.86
CA ALA A 179 -4.51 -20.36 26.87
C ALA A 179 -4.24 -21.25 28.11
N ALA A 180 -3.84 -22.51 27.90
CA ALA A 180 -3.49 -23.40 29.00
C ALA A 180 -2.26 -22.88 29.78
N GLN A 181 -1.22 -22.43 29.09
CA GLN A 181 -0.01 -21.90 29.74
C GLN A 181 -0.31 -20.66 30.60
N THR A 182 -1.12 -19.73 30.10
CA THR A 182 -1.52 -18.55 30.87
C THR A 182 -2.35 -18.93 32.09
N LEU A 183 -3.26 -19.89 31.96
CA LEU A 183 -4.05 -20.42 33.07
C LEU A 183 -3.15 -21.09 34.14
N PHE A 184 -2.22 -21.96 33.73
CA PHE A 184 -1.27 -22.59 34.64
C PHE A 184 -0.36 -21.56 35.34
N SER A 185 0.04 -20.50 34.66
CA SER A 185 0.82 -19.41 35.26
C SER A 185 0.03 -18.66 36.34
N ILE A 186 -1.25 -18.39 36.10
CA ILE A 186 -2.13 -17.72 37.08
C ILE A 186 -2.34 -18.62 38.29
N ILE A 187 -2.63 -19.92 38.07
CA ILE A 187 -2.83 -20.87 39.15
C ILE A 187 -1.55 -21.01 39.99
N PHE A 188 -0.40 -21.13 39.33
CA PHE A 188 0.89 -21.21 40.02
C PHE A 188 1.16 -19.95 40.86
N LEU A 189 0.89 -18.76 40.32
CA LEU A 189 1.02 -17.51 41.05
C LEU A 189 0.13 -17.49 42.32
N VAL A 190 -1.14 -17.88 42.18
CA VAL A 190 -2.08 -17.92 43.32
C VAL A 190 -1.60 -18.92 44.37
N LEU A 191 -1.14 -20.10 43.96
CA LEU A 191 -0.60 -21.10 44.89
C LEU A 191 0.61 -20.57 45.64
N VAL A 192 1.55 -19.89 44.96
CA VAL A 192 2.72 -19.28 45.60
C VAL A 192 2.30 -18.18 46.59
N VAL A 193 1.34 -17.34 46.25
CA VAL A 193 0.84 -16.28 47.15
C VAL A 193 0.19 -16.89 48.40
N VAL A 194 -0.61 -17.94 48.23
CA VAL A 194 -1.25 -18.64 49.36
C VAL A 194 -0.21 -19.31 50.25
N GLU A 195 0.71 -20.08 49.68
CA GLU A 195 1.81 -20.72 50.42
C GLU A 195 2.69 -19.70 51.16
N THR A 196 3.00 -18.57 50.51
CA THR A 196 3.75 -17.46 51.12
C THR A 196 2.98 -16.78 52.24
N ALA A 197 1.65 -16.75 52.18
CA ALA A 197 0.82 -16.17 53.23
C ALA A 197 0.59 -17.13 54.41
N THR A 198 0.56 -18.44 54.16
CA THR A 198 0.35 -19.47 55.20
C THR A 198 1.65 -19.88 55.88
N SER A 199 2.76 -19.84 55.14
CA SER A 199 4.10 -19.95 55.69
C SER A 199 4.44 -18.59 56.29
N ASP A 200 4.17 -18.41 57.58
CA ASP A 200 4.50 -17.24 58.43
C ASP A 200 6.03 -17.05 58.56
N ILE A 201 6.70 -17.04 57.42
CA ILE A 201 8.11 -16.72 57.27
C ILE A 201 8.11 -15.22 57.15
N ALA A 202 8.31 -14.55 58.30
CA ALA A 202 8.64 -13.14 58.34
C ALA A 202 9.59 -12.84 57.19
N VAL A 203 9.14 -12.02 56.23
CA VAL A 203 9.86 -11.71 55.00
C VAL A 203 11.26 -11.24 55.38
N VAL A 204 12.20 -12.19 55.42
CA VAL A 204 13.61 -11.87 55.46
C VAL A 204 13.85 -11.42 54.04
N LYS A 205 13.60 -10.14 53.78
CA LYS A 205 14.06 -9.48 52.57
C LYS A 205 15.52 -9.91 52.44
N SER A 206 15.84 -10.82 51.53
CA SER A 206 17.22 -11.17 51.18
C SER A 206 17.88 -10.04 50.40
N SER A 207 17.48 -8.81 50.71
CA SER A 207 18.12 -7.60 50.28
C SER A 207 19.43 -7.59 51.03
N THR A 208 20.54 -7.73 50.31
CA THR A 208 21.89 -7.53 50.82
C THR A 208 22.17 -6.05 51.16
N LEU A 209 21.18 -5.16 50.95
CA LEU A 209 21.23 -3.73 51.24
C LEU A 209 21.42 -3.36 52.73
N PRO A 210 20.78 -4.00 53.73
CA PRO A 210 21.04 -3.70 55.13
C PRO A 210 22.46 -4.08 55.57
N ALA A 211 23.06 -5.10 54.96
CA ALA A 211 24.44 -5.49 55.23
C ALA A 211 25.45 -4.45 54.73
N ILE A 212 25.13 -3.73 53.64
CA ILE A 212 25.98 -2.64 53.12
C ILE A 212 25.88 -1.37 53.97
N PHE A 213 24.72 -1.07 54.55
CA PHE A 213 24.55 0.11 55.41
C PHE A 213 24.87 -0.12 56.89
N ALA A 214 25.24 -1.34 57.29
CA ALA A 214 25.63 -1.67 58.66
C ALA A 214 27.11 -1.34 58.98
N ILE A 215 27.90 -0.81 58.03
CA ILE A 215 29.20 -0.22 58.36
C ILE A 215 28.93 1.08 59.15
N ASN A 216 29.00 0.94 60.47
CA ASN A 216 28.95 2.05 61.41
C ASN A 216 29.99 3.11 61.01
N ALA A 217 29.55 4.36 60.87
CA ALA A 217 30.39 5.50 60.52
C ALA A 217 31.66 5.63 61.40
N ARG A 218 31.61 5.09 62.62
CA ARG A 218 32.75 5.03 63.55
C ARG A 218 33.88 4.09 63.09
N GLY A 219 33.53 2.93 62.52
CA GLY A 219 34.52 1.98 61.98
C GLY A 219 35.12 2.43 60.65
N LYS A 220 34.36 3.20 59.86
CA LYS A 220 34.87 3.86 58.65
C LYS A 220 35.87 4.98 59.00
N ALA A 221 35.56 5.80 60.01
CA ALA A 221 36.46 6.87 60.47
C ALA A 221 37.80 6.34 61.04
N GLU A 222 37.79 5.18 61.71
CA GLU A 222 39.02 4.52 62.17
C GLU A 222 39.84 3.89 61.03
N MET A 223 39.20 3.38 59.97
CA MET A 223 39.92 2.86 58.80
C MET A 223 40.54 3.98 57.96
N GLU A 224 39.88 5.14 57.86
CA GLU A 224 40.43 6.32 57.20
C GLU A 224 41.63 6.92 57.98
N SER A 225 41.63 6.85 59.32
CA SER A 225 42.78 7.31 60.13
C SER A 225 43.98 6.36 60.10
N ARG A 226 43.76 5.04 59.95
CA ARG A 226 44.84 4.05 59.79
C ARG A 226 45.51 4.10 58.41
N PHE A 227 44.83 4.57 57.37
CA PHE A 227 45.43 4.71 56.04
C PHE A 227 46.21 6.02 55.85
N GLN A 228 46.00 7.04 56.70
CA GLN A 228 46.74 8.31 56.66
C GLN A 228 47.98 8.35 57.57
N GLY A 229 48.14 7.39 58.50
CA GLY A 229 49.33 7.23 59.33
C GLY A 229 50.25 6.16 58.77
N GLY A 230 51.39 6.55 58.21
CA GLY A 230 52.36 5.65 57.62
C GLY A 230 52.96 4.61 58.58
N GLU A 231 53.17 3.43 58.01
CA GLU A 231 54.36 2.59 58.15
C GLU A 231 54.39 1.42 59.16
N SER A 232 54.58 0.24 58.55
CA SER A 232 55.38 -0.93 58.92
C SER A 232 55.36 -1.50 60.35
N ALA A 233 54.63 -2.61 60.45
CA ALA A 233 55.05 -3.91 61.01
C ALA A 233 55.85 -3.93 62.32
N VAL A 234 55.16 -4.26 63.42
CA VAL A 234 55.75 -5.01 64.54
C VAL A 234 54.77 -6.09 65.01
N ASP A 235 55.37 -7.26 65.23
CA ASP A 235 54.87 -8.58 65.59
C ASP A 235 54.18 -8.66 66.98
N LYS A 236 53.23 -9.59 67.09
CA LYS A 236 52.63 -10.23 68.30
C LYS A 236 52.26 -9.37 69.51
N ASP A 237 50.96 -9.30 69.84
CA ASP A 237 50.42 -10.06 70.98
C ASP A 237 48.90 -9.94 71.14
N ASP A 238 48.38 -10.96 71.81
CA ASP A 238 47.03 -11.37 72.12
C ASP A 238 46.16 -10.31 72.84
N HIS A 239 45.16 -9.73 72.17
CA HIS A 239 44.16 -8.86 72.83
C HIS A 239 42.71 -9.19 72.42
N ARG A 240 42.05 -9.95 73.29
CA ARG A 240 40.59 -10.03 73.44
C ARG A 240 39.99 -8.62 73.61
N LEU A 241 39.25 -8.16 72.61
CA LEU A 241 38.35 -7.02 72.74
C LEU A 241 36.96 -7.53 73.16
N VAL A 242 36.70 -7.47 74.46
CA VAL A 242 35.35 -7.61 75.03
C VAL A 242 34.64 -6.27 74.86
N PRO A 243 33.54 -6.16 74.08
CA PRO A 243 32.71 -4.98 74.11
C PRO A 243 31.86 -4.96 75.39
N SER A 244 32.15 -4.00 76.26
CA SER A 244 31.34 -3.65 77.42
C SER A 244 30.18 -2.74 76.99
N GLY A 245 28.95 -3.20 77.21
CA GLY A 245 27.77 -2.35 77.11
C GLY A 245 26.53 -3.02 76.54
N ILE A 246 25.87 -3.87 77.34
CA ILE A 246 24.50 -3.70 77.86
C ILE A 246 24.41 -4.71 79.02
N GLY A 247 24.46 -4.19 80.26
CA GLY A 247 24.38 -4.96 81.50
C GLY A 247 22.94 -5.14 81.94
N GLY A 248 22.50 -6.39 82.05
CA GLY A 248 21.23 -6.81 82.64
C GLY A 248 21.24 -8.33 82.76
N GLU A 249 20.97 -8.86 83.96
CA GLU A 249 20.95 -10.30 84.20
C GLU A 249 19.52 -10.82 84.08
N LEU A 250 19.32 -11.84 83.24
CA LEU A 250 18.06 -12.55 83.12
C LEU A 250 17.90 -13.49 84.32
N ARG A 251 16.96 -13.21 85.23
CA ARG A 251 16.68 -14.09 86.37
C ARG A 251 15.37 -14.87 86.14
N LYS A 252 15.44 -16.19 86.24
CA LYS A 252 14.28 -17.08 86.10
C LYS A 252 13.57 -17.21 87.45
N THR A 253 12.35 -16.72 87.56
CA THR A 253 11.52 -16.92 88.76
C THR A 253 10.17 -17.47 88.32
N GLY A 254 9.78 -18.67 88.79
CA GLY A 254 8.46 -19.24 88.55
C GLY A 254 8.10 -19.50 87.07
N GLY A 255 9.07 -19.84 86.22
CA GLY A 255 8.80 -20.29 84.84
C GLY A 255 8.72 -19.21 83.77
N LYS A 256 8.90 -17.92 84.09
CA LYS A 256 9.08 -16.83 83.11
C LYS A 256 10.40 -16.09 83.33
N TRP A 257 10.99 -15.59 82.25
CA TRP A 257 12.23 -14.80 82.26
C TRP A 257 11.88 -13.32 82.34
N LEU A 258 12.41 -12.62 83.34
CA LEU A 258 12.26 -11.18 83.49
C LEU A 258 13.65 -10.55 83.44
N LEU A 259 13.79 -9.50 82.64
CA LEU A 259 15.02 -8.74 82.51
C LEU A 259 15.01 -7.65 83.59
N ALA A 260 15.74 -7.88 84.69
CA ALA A 260 15.90 -6.89 85.74
C ALA A 260 17.09 -5.99 85.39
N GLY A 261 16.81 -4.77 84.96
CA GLY A 261 17.83 -3.72 84.83
C GLY A 261 18.32 -3.30 86.20
N LYS A 262 19.60 -2.95 86.29
CA LYS A 262 20.15 -2.25 87.46
C LYS A 262 19.93 -0.75 87.30
#